data_AF-A0AAU5RV46-F1
#
_entry.id   AF-A0AAU5RV46-F1
#
_cell.length_a   1.000
_cell.length_b   1.000
_cell.length_c   1.000
_cell.angle_alpha   90.00
_cell.angle_beta   90.00
_cell.angle_gamma   90.00
#
_symmetry.space_group_name_H-M   'P 1'
#
loop_
_entity.id
_entity.type
_entity.pdbx_description
1 polymer ?
#
loop_
_entity_poly.entity_id
_entity_poly.type
_entity_poly.pdbx_seq_one_letter_code
_entity_poly.pdbx_strand_id
1 'polypeptide(L)'
;MGKDLSKAELPRDRSGAEPQLLLTSLLGDFWYWRDEHIPATALVRLLADFDVTSDGARAAMRRLVARGLLDTSRSGRTTAYGIPARTSEVIVERTYRMLTFGTVAPEWDGQWTVVTFSVPEQDRGVRTTLRSRLRLLGFAALYDGVWVSPRDLGGDAQELLRELGIRTATVLRCTQVPGGTPQGSLTSAFDLTELVREYREFAERYEPVLGSLDAGLISPAQALRTRTELRVAWRRFPETDPDLPAPLLPPDWDRPRAQRVFVQIYDRLGPLAELRFRQILATVSPELAELATHHDTAAIAELYASLGDRKAHGDTPFEQAARARRLDEVSRAKR
;
A
#
# COMPACT_ATOMS: atom_id res chain seq x y z
N MET A 1 -28.90 32.53 -20.15
CA MET A 1 -27.75 31.66 -20.49
C MET A 1 -27.23 31.06 -19.20
N GLY A 2 -27.93 30.04 -18.68
CA GLY A 2 -27.63 29.41 -17.41
C GLY A 2 -26.65 28.26 -17.62
N LYS A 3 -25.49 28.32 -16.96
CA LYS A 3 -24.52 27.22 -16.95
C LYS A 3 -25.08 26.15 -16.01
N ASP A 4 -25.41 24.99 -16.57
CA ASP A 4 -25.79 23.81 -15.80
C ASP A 4 -24.58 23.37 -14.96
N LEU A 5 -24.66 23.57 -13.64
CA LEU A 5 -23.61 23.24 -12.67
C LEU A 5 -23.69 21.77 -12.20
N SER A 6 -24.47 20.92 -12.89
CA SER A 6 -24.69 19.53 -12.50
C SER A 6 -23.68 18.56 -13.14
N LYS A 7 -22.49 18.50 -12.52
CA LYS A 7 -21.54 17.35 -12.41
C LYS A 7 -20.12 17.88 -12.47
N ALA A 8 -19.47 18.00 -11.31
CA ALA A 8 -18.02 17.98 -11.27
C ALA A 8 -17.55 16.64 -11.87
N GLU A 9 -16.93 16.67 -13.05
CA GLU A 9 -16.27 15.50 -13.62
C GLU A 9 -14.99 15.24 -12.81
N LEU A 10 -15.13 14.39 -11.79
CA LEU A 10 -14.00 13.88 -11.03
C LEU A 10 -13.14 13.00 -11.96
N PRO A 11 -11.81 12.93 -11.73
CA PRO A 11 -10.92 12.13 -12.54
C PRO A 11 -11.43 10.68 -12.59
N ARG A 12 -11.63 10.15 -13.79
CA ARG A 12 -11.87 8.72 -14.01
C ARG A 12 -10.55 8.07 -14.40
N ASP A 13 -10.19 6.98 -13.74
CA ASP A 13 -9.10 6.15 -14.23
C ASP A 13 -9.51 5.47 -15.55
N ARG A 14 -8.91 5.91 -16.66
CA ARG A 14 -9.16 5.35 -18.00
C ARG A 14 -8.68 3.91 -18.14
N SER A 15 -7.84 3.42 -17.21
CA SER A 15 -7.39 2.03 -17.18
C SER A 15 -8.33 1.08 -16.43
N GLY A 16 -9.27 1.59 -15.62
CA GLY A 16 -10.11 0.80 -14.72
C GLY A 16 -9.28 -0.05 -13.74
N ALA A 17 -9.23 0.34 -12.46
CA ALA A 17 -8.53 -0.47 -11.45
C ALA A 17 -9.02 -1.94 -11.47
N GLU A 18 -8.08 -2.89 -11.35
CA GLU A 18 -8.41 -4.31 -11.42
C GLU A 18 -9.53 -4.66 -10.41
N PRO A 19 -10.62 -5.34 -10.80
CA PRO A 19 -11.74 -5.62 -9.91
C PRO A 19 -11.38 -6.28 -8.58
N GLN A 20 -10.31 -7.08 -8.57
CA GLN A 20 -9.76 -7.68 -7.35
C GLN A 20 -9.21 -6.64 -6.38
N LEU A 21 -8.47 -5.67 -6.93
CA LEU A 21 -7.85 -4.60 -6.17
C LEU A 21 -8.92 -3.69 -5.58
N LEU A 22 -9.91 -3.28 -6.39
CA LEU A 22 -11.08 -2.53 -5.93
C LEU A 22 -11.82 -3.24 -4.79
N LEU A 23 -12.11 -4.54 -4.96
CA LEU A 23 -12.80 -5.31 -3.94
C LEU A 23 -12.00 -5.40 -2.64
N THR A 24 -10.69 -5.66 -2.72
CA THR A 24 -9.85 -5.69 -1.52
C THR A 24 -9.73 -4.32 -0.83
N SER A 25 -9.73 -3.23 -1.60
CA SER A 25 -9.69 -1.87 -1.06
C SER A 25 -11.02 -1.51 -0.38
N LEU A 26 -12.16 -1.82 -0.98
CA LEU A 26 -13.49 -1.63 -0.38
C LEU A 26 -13.62 -2.36 0.95
N LEU A 27 -13.28 -3.65 0.96
CA LEU A 27 -13.35 -4.46 2.19
C LEU A 27 -12.36 -3.96 3.24
N GLY A 28 -11.16 -3.53 2.83
CA GLY A 28 -10.18 -2.94 3.72
C GLY A 28 -10.53 -1.53 4.22
N ASP A 29 -11.43 -0.80 3.55
CA ASP A 29 -11.89 0.53 3.96
C ASP A 29 -13.13 0.47 4.85
N PHE A 30 -14.06 -0.43 4.54
CA PHE A 30 -15.42 -0.40 5.11
C PHE A 30 -15.83 -1.67 5.87
N TRP A 31 -15.10 -2.78 5.73
CA TRP A 31 -15.46 -4.09 6.28
C TRP A 31 -14.29 -4.76 7.01
N TYR A 32 -13.44 -3.94 7.61
CA TYR A 32 -12.25 -4.36 8.35
C TYR A 32 -12.63 -4.99 9.70
N TRP A 33 -11.86 -5.99 10.16
CA TRP A 33 -12.04 -6.69 11.46
C TRP A 33 -13.43 -7.30 11.69
N ARG A 34 -14.03 -7.82 10.61
CA ARG A 34 -15.34 -8.47 10.68
C ARG A 34 -15.22 -9.93 10.29
N ASP A 35 -15.87 -10.77 11.09
CA ASP A 35 -16.03 -12.20 10.80
C ASP A 35 -17.24 -12.43 9.89
N GLU A 36 -18.15 -11.46 9.79
CA GLU A 36 -19.36 -11.54 8.99
C GLU A 36 -19.06 -11.52 7.48
N HIS A 37 -19.71 -12.43 6.75
CA HIS A 37 -19.63 -12.50 5.30
C HIS A 37 -20.65 -11.57 4.62
N ILE A 38 -20.20 -10.80 3.64
CA ILE A 38 -21.08 -10.00 2.79
C ILE A 38 -21.66 -10.88 1.67
N PRO A 39 -22.99 -10.88 1.45
CA PRO A 39 -23.61 -11.58 0.33
C PRO A 39 -23.01 -11.16 -1.02
N ALA A 40 -22.78 -12.13 -1.92
CA ALA A 40 -22.21 -11.90 -3.24
C ALA A 40 -22.96 -10.81 -4.04
N THR A 41 -24.29 -10.75 -3.90
CA THR A 41 -25.14 -9.76 -4.55
C THR A 41 -24.80 -8.33 -4.14
N ALA A 42 -24.50 -8.09 -2.87
CA ALA A 42 -24.11 -6.76 -2.37
C ALA A 42 -22.72 -6.37 -2.90
N LEU A 43 -21.75 -7.30 -2.91
CA LEU A 43 -20.42 -7.06 -3.47
C LEU A 43 -20.46 -6.77 -4.98
N VAL A 44 -21.32 -7.46 -5.73
CA VAL A 44 -21.56 -7.16 -7.16
C VAL A 44 -22.13 -5.76 -7.34
N ARG A 45 -23.07 -5.33 -6.50
CA ARG A 45 -23.64 -3.96 -6.55
C ARG A 45 -22.62 -2.89 -6.17
N LEU A 46 -21.77 -3.15 -5.18
CA LEU A 46 -20.67 -2.26 -4.81
C LEU A 46 -19.68 -2.09 -5.96
N LEU A 47 -19.29 -3.18 -6.63
CA LEU A 47 -18.38 -3.11 -7.77
C LEU A 47 -19.02 -2.49 -9.03
N ALA A 48 -20.35 -2.52 -9.15
CA ALA A 48 -21.06 -1.82 -10.22
C ALA A 48 -20.92 -0.29 -10.13
N ASP A 49 -20.74 0.27 -8.92
CA ASP A 49 -20.40 1.70 -8.75
C ASP A 49 -19.04 2.05 -9.35
N PHE A 50 -18.24 1.07 -9.80
CA PHE A 50 -16.95 1.19 -10.50
C PHE A 50 -17.01 0.71 -11.96
N ASP A 51 -18.21 0.55 -12.53
CA ASP A 51 -18.43 0.03 -13.90
C ASP A 51 -17.94 -1.42 -14.11
N VAL A 52 -17.75 -2.18 -13.02
CA VAL A 52 -17.39 -3.60 -13.11
C VAL A 52 -18.65 -4.41 -13.41
N THR A 53 -18.58 -5.23 -14.46
CA THR A 53 -19.68 -6.13 -14.82
C THR A 53 -19.94 -7.17 -13.74
N SER A 54 -21.17 -7.67 -13.65
CA SER A 54 -21.52 -8.72 -12.68
C SER A 54 -20.64 -9.97 -12.81
N ASP A 55 -20.25 -10.34 -14.03
CA ASP A 55 -19.36 -11.48 -14.26
C ASP A 55 -17.91 -11.18 -13.90
N GLY A 56 -17.44 -9.95 -14.16
CA GLY A 56 -16.14 -9.46 -13.70
C GLY A 56 -16.03 -9.49 -12.17
N ALA A 57 -17.05 -9.01 -11.47
CA ALA A 57 -17.13 -9.05 -10.02
C ALA A 57 -17.09 -10.48 -9.46
N ARG A 58 -17.86 -11.40 -10.04
CA ARG A 58 -17.85 -12.83 -9.64
C ARG A 58 -16.50 -13.49 -9.92
N ALA A 59 -15.88 -13.18 -11.06
CA ALA A 59 -14.55 -13.68 -11.37
C ALA A 59 -13.50 -13.16 -10.38
N ALA A 60 -13.58 -11.88 -9.99
CA ALA A 60 -12.69 -11.29 -8.99
C ALA A 60 -12.81 -12.00 -7.65
N MET A 61 -14.03 -12.19 -7.14
CA MET A 61 -14.30 -12.93 -5.89
C MET A 61 -13.70 -14.34 -5.94
N ARG A 62 -13.97 -15.12 -7.00
CA ARG A 62 -13.42 -16.48 -7.15
C ARG A 62 -11.89 -16.50 -7.13
N ARG A 63 -11.25 -15.56 -7.83
CA ARG A 63 -9.78 -15.47 -7.88
C ARG A 63 -9.18 -15.06 -6.52
N LEU A 64 -9.85 -14.19 -5.77
CA LEU A 64 -9.42 -13.81 -4.41
C LEU A 64 -9.55 -14.99 -3.44
N VAL A 65 -10.60 -15.80 -3.55
CA VAL A 65 -10.75 -17.05 -2.79
C VAL A 65 -9.65 -18.04 -3.14
N ALA A 66 -9.37 -18.25 -4.43
CA ALA A 66 -8.29 -19.14 -4.88
C ALA A 66 -6.90 -18.70 -4.38
N ARG A 67 -6.72 -17.42 -4.04
CA ARG A 67 -5.49 -16.85 -3.46
C ARG A 67 -5.52 -16.80 -1.93
N GLY A 68 -6.57 -17.29 -1.27
CA GLY A 68 -6.73 -17.21 0.18
C GLY A 68 -6.89 -15.79 0.74
N LEU A 69 -7.32 -14.84 -0.09
CA LEU A 69 -7.53 -13.43 0.31
C LEU A 69 -8.96 -13.16 0.75
N LEU A 70 -9.91 -14.03 0.34
CA LEU A 70 -11.29 -14.09 0.80
C LEU A 70 -11.61 -15.55 1.16
N ASP A 71 -12.56 -15.74 2.07
CA ASP A 71 -13.21 -17.03 2.28
C ASP A 71 -14.69 -16.96 1.87
N THR A 72 -15.37 -18.11 1.90
CA THR A 72 -16.76 -18.22 1.45
C THR A 72 -17.61 -18.90 2.50
N SER A 73 -18.79 -18.34 2.74
CA SER A 73 -19.86 -18.99 3.49
C SER A 73 -21.04 -19.26 2.56
N ARG A 74 -21.74 -20.37 2.79
CA ARG A 74 -22.96 -20.73 2.06
C ARG A 74 -24.07 -21.01 3.05
N SER A 75 -25.18 -20.27 2.89
CA SER A 75 -26.42 -20.53 3.60
C SER A 75 -27.54 -20.66 2.58
N GLY A 76 -28.08 -21.87 2.43
CA GLY A 76 -29.08 -22.20 1.41
C GLY A 76 -28.60 -21.88 -0.01
N ARG A 77 -29.30 -20.96 -0.69
CA ARG A 77 -28.99 -20.53 -2.07
C ARG A 77 -28.04 -19.33 -2.15
N THR A 78 -27.67 -18.75 -1.01
CA THR A 78 -26.86 -17.53 -0.94
C THR A 78 -25.41 -17.88 -0.67
N THR A 79 -24.51 -17.37 -1.53
CA THR A 79 -23.07 -17.36 -1.27
C THR A 79 -22.67 -15.99 -0.73
N ALA A 80 -21.90 -15.97 0.34
CA ALA A 80 -21.35 -14.77 0.96
C ALA A 80 -19.83 -14.90 1.07
N TYR A 81 -19.13 -13.77 1.09
CA TYR A 81 -17.67 -13.69 1.13
C TYR A 81 -17.21 -12.85 2.32
N GLY A 82 -16.14 -13.29 2.96
CA GLY A 82 -15.58 -12.68 4.16
C GLY A 82 -14.08 -12.48 4.01
N ILE A 83 -13.52 -11.69 4.92
CA ILE A 83 -12.07 -11.58 5.06
C ILE A 83 -11.65 -12.75 5.95
N PRO A 84 -10.68 -13.60 5.54
CA PRO A 84 -10.21 -14.69 6.40
C PRO A 84 -9.72 -14.13 7.72
N ALA A 85 -9.94 -14.87 8.81
CA ALA A 85 -9.54 -14.45 10.15
C ALA A 85 -8.08 -13.99 10.18
N ARG A 86 -7.86 -12.79 10.73
CA ARG A 86 -6.54 -12.23 11.02
C ARG A 86 -6.58 -11.64 12.42
N THR A 87 -5.42 -11.55 13.06
CA THR A 87 -5.30 -10.71 14.24
C THR A 87 -5.60 -9.27 13.83
N SER A 88 -6.44 -8.59 14.62
CA SER A 88 -6.84 -7.19 14.38
C SER A 88 -5.60 -6.30 14.20
N GLU A 89 -4.54 -6.62 14.92
CA GLU A 89 -3.24 -5.96 14.98
C GLU A 89 -2.54 -5.89 13.63
N VAL A 90 -2.55 -6.96 12.82
CA VAL A 90 -1.93 -6.96 11.48
C VAL A 90 -2.66 -5.99 10.55
N ILE A 91 -3.99 -5.98 10.61
CA ILE A 91 -4.80 -5.11 9.75
C ILE A 91 -4.63 -3.65 10.19
N VAL A 92 -4.65 -3.36 11.50
CA VAL A 92 -4.38 -2.02 12.04
C VAL A 92 -3.01 -1.54 11.57
N GLU A 93 -1.95 -2.33 11.75
CA GLU A 93 -0.59 -1.92 11.41
C GLU A 93 -0.44 -1.64 9.91
N ARG A 94 -0.98 -2.50 9.03
CA ARG A 94 -0.90 -2.30 7.59
C ARG A 94 -1.64 -1.06 7.13
N THR A 95 -2.86 -0.86 7.64
CA THR A 95 -3.66 0.33 7.33
C THR A 95 -2.96 1.57 7.86
N TYR A 96 -2.44 1.52 9.09
CA TYR A 96 -1.65 2.60 9.68
C TYR A 96 -0.45 2.96 8.81
N ARG A 97 0.42 2.00 8.48
CA ARG A 97 1.60 2.22 7.61
C ARG A 97 1.22 2.84 6.26
N MET A 98 0.12 2.43 5.66
CA MET A 98 -0.36 3.00 4.39
C MET A 98 -0.83 4.46 4.56
N LEU A 99 -1.60 4.75 5.61
CA LEU A 99 -2.17 6.08 5.86
C LEU A 99 -1.13 7.08 6.36
N THR A 100 -0.15 6.65 7.15
CA THR A 100 0.91 7.51 7.69
C THR A 100 2.15 7.55 6.79
N PHE A 101 2.12 6.89 5.63
CA PHE A 101 3.25 6.94 4.71
C PHE A 101 3.52 8.38 4.26
N GLY A 102 4.77 8.83 4.42
CA GLY A 102 5.18 10.19 4.05
C GLY A 102 4.72 11.29 5.01
N THR A 103 4.07 10.99 6.15
CA THR A 103 3.75 12.02 7.18
C THR A 103 4.98 12.46 7.96
N VAL A 104 5.91 11.53 8.21
CA VAL A 104 7.14 11.76 8.97
C VAL A 104 8.31 11.30 8.11
N ALA A 105 9.25 12.19 7.83
CA ALA A 105 10.48 11.82 7.16
C ALA A 105 11.38 11.05 8.13
N PRO A 106 11.99 9.93 7.71
CA PRO A 106 12.98 9.25 8.55
C PRO A 106 14.14 10.17 8.89
N GLU A 107 14.61 10.09 10.13
CA GLU A 107 15.82 10.78 10.55
C GLU A 107 17.05 10.20 9.86
N TRP A 108 18.08 11.04 9.69
CA TRP A 108 19.36 10.63 9.14
C TRP A 108 20.49 11.16 10.00
N ASP A 109 21.37 10.27 10.41
CA ASP A 109 22.55 10.58 11.23
C ASP A 109 23.78 10.98 10.38
N GLY A 110 23.59 11.17 9.07
CA GLY A 110 24.66 11.53 8.14
C GLY A 110 25.47 10.33 7.64
N GLN A 111 25.20 9.11 8.10
CA GLN A 111 25.98 7.92 7.78
C GLN A 111 25.19 6.89 6.95
N TRP A 112 25.95 6.11 6.18
CA TRP A 112 25.46 5.01 5.36
C TRP A 112 25.87 3.68 5.97
N THR A 113 24.95 2.73 6.00
CA THR A 113 25.28 1.32 6.24
C THR A 113 25.59 0.68 4.91
N VAL A 114 26.79 0.10 4.79
CA VAL A 114 27.25 -0.56 3.58
C VAL A 114 27.51 -2.03 3.89
N VAL A 115 26.94 -2.90 3.07
CA VAL A 115 27.22 -4.34 3.07
C VAL A 115 28.01 -4.63 1.80
N THR A 116 29.24 -5.12 1.97
CA THR A 116 30.02 -5.69 0.87
C THR A 116 30.14 -7.18 1.06
N PHE A 117 30.05 -7.94 -0.03
CA PHE A 117 30.17 -9.39 0.04
C PHE A 117 30.77 -9.97 -1.23
N SER A 118 31.40 -11.13 -1.09
CA SER A 118 31.81 -11.98 -2.20
C SER A 118 31.19 -13.36 -2.01
N VAL A 119 30.23 -13.69 -2.88
CA VAL A 119 29.59 -15.01 -2.91
C VAL A 119 30.10 -15.72 -4.17
N PRO A 120 30.70 -16.92 -4.06
CA PRO A 120 31.18 -17.68 -5.20
C PRO A 120 30.08 -17.93 -6.25
N GLU A 121 30.44 -18.01 -7.53
CA GLU A 121 29.47 -18.13 -8.62
C GLU A 121 28.63 -19.41 -8.53
N GLN A 122 29.21 -20.48 -7.99
CA GLN A 122 28.51 -21.75 -7.72
C GLN A 122 27.35 -21.60 -6.72
N ASP A 123 27.35 -20.56 -5.88
CA ASP A 123 26.35 -20.32 -4.83
C ASP A 123 25.32 -19.25 -5.26
N ARG A 124 24.95 -19.24 -6.53
CA ARG A 124 23.99 -18.27 -7.12
C ARG A 124 22.65 -18.21 -6.38
N GLY A 125 22.19 -19.33 -5.83
CA GLY A 125 20.98 -19.39 -5.00
C GLY A 125 21.11 -18.55 -3.72
N VAL A 126 22.22 -18.72 -2.98
CA VAL A 126 22.51 -17.96 -1.75
C VAL A 126 22.63 -16.47 -2.07
N ARG A 127 23.35 -16.11 -3.14
CA ARG A 127 23.47 -14.72 -3.61
C ARG A 127 22.10 -14.10 -3.90
N THR A 128 21.21 -14.84 -4.55
CA THR A 128 19.87 -14.37 -4.90
C THR A 128 19.03 -14.15 -3.64
N THR A 129 19.08 -15.07 -2.68
CA THR A 129 18.40 -14.96 -1.38
C THR A 129 18.91 -13.77 -0.57
N LEU A 130 20.24 -13.60 -0.47
CA LEU A 130 20.85 -12.45 0.22
C LEU A 130 20.36 -11.13 -0.36
N ARG A 131 20.48 -10.96 -1.69
CA ARG A 131 20.06 -9.74 -2.39
C ARG A 131 18.57 -9.45 -2.17
N SER A 132 17.71 -10.48 -2.16
CA SER A 132 16.29 -10.31 -1.88
C SER A 132 16.01 -9.90 -0.43
N ARG A 133 16.72 -10.48 0.54
CA ARG A 133 16.54 -10.14 1.96
C ARG A 133 17.13 -8.77 2.32
N LEU A 134 18.24 -8.37 1.71
CA LEU A 134 18.79 -7.02 1.83
C LEU A 134 17.79 -5.96 1.34
N ARG A 135 17.10 -6.19 0.21
CA ARG A 135 16.02 -5.29 -0.25
C ARG A 135 14.89 -5.17 0.77
N LEU A 136 14.47 -6.29 1.37
CA LEU A 136 13.43 -6.29 2.39
C LEU A 136 13.85 -5.53 3.66
N LEU A 137 15.14 -5.51 3.99
CA LEU A 137 15.69 -4.70 5.08
C LEU A 137 15.81 -3.21 4.73
N GLY A 138 15.66 -2.83 3.45
CA GLY A 138 15.81 -1.44 3.01
C GLY A 138 17.20 -1.06 2.51
N PHE A 139 17.98 -2.05 2.05
CA PHE A 139 19.21 -1.80 1.27
C PHE A 139 18.92 -1.76 -0.23
N ALA A 140 19.66 -0.90 -0.94
CA ALA A 140 19.70 -0.86 -2.40
C ALA A 140 21.06 -1.34 -2.92
N ALA A 141 21.06 -1.92 -4.11
CA ALA A 141 22.30 -2.35 -4.76
C ALA A 141 22.96 -1.14 -5.40
N LEU A 142 24.16 -0.78 -4.94
CA LEU A 142 25.00 0.22 -5.60
C LEU A 142 25.81 -0.45 -6.72
N TYR A 143 26.45 -1.57 -6.39
CA TYR A 143 27.17 -2.44 -7.32
C TYR A 143 26.88 -3.90 -7.00
N ASP A 144 27.40 -4.81 -7.82
CA ASP A 144 27.02 -6.23 -7.76
C ASP A 144 27.23 -6.88 -6.38
N GLY A 145 28.31 -6.50 -5.69
CA GLY A 145 28.63 -6.92 -4.33
C GLY A 145 28.60 -5.80 -3.29
N VAL A 146 28.01 -4.63 -3.59
CA VAL A 146 27.99 -3.46 -2.70
C VAL A 146 26.58 -2.95 -2.54
N TRP A 147 26.07 -2.97 -1.31
CA TRP A 147 24.70 -2.62 -0.97
C TRP A 147 24.68 -1.55 0.10
N VAL A 148 23.79 -0.57 -0.04
CA VAL A 148 23.79 0.63 0.81
C VAL A 148 22.42 0.95 1.35
N SER A 149 22.38 1.50 2.56
CA SER A 149 21.16 2.04 3.18
C SER A 149 21.50 3.29 4.00
N PRO A 150 20.65 4.33 4.00
CA PRO A 150 20.85 5.49 4.88
C PRO A 150 20.46 5.22 6.34
N ARG A 151 19.88 4.05 6.63
CA ARG A 151 19.44 3.65 7.97
C ARG A 151 20.56 2.89 8.68
N ASP A 152 20.63 2.98 10.01
CA ASP A 152 21.51 2.11 10.81
C ASP A 152 20.93 0.70 10.89
N LEU A 153 21.36 -0.15 9.96
CA LEU A 153 20.92 -1.54 9.81
C LEU A 153 22.10 -2.50 9.98
N GLY A 154 23.16 -2.06 10.67
CA GLY A 154 24.39 -2.83 10.80
C GLY A 154 24.14 -4.17 11.48
N GLY A 155 23.39 -4.17 12.58
CA GLY A 155 23.02 -5.38 13.33
C GLY A 155 22.18 -6.35 12.49
N ASP A 156 21.11 -5.85 11.86
CA ASP A 156 20.22 -6.66 11.02
C ASP A 156 20.95 -7.28 9.82
N ALA A 157 21.87 -6.53 9.20
CA ALA A 157 22.69 -7.04 8.11
C ALA A 157 23.65 -8.14 8.58
N GLN A 158 24.29 -7.98 9.75
CA GLN A 158 25.16 -9.00 10.32
C GLN A 158 24.39 -10.27 10.68
N GLU A 159 23.19 -10.13 11.25
CA GLU A 159 22.28 -11.25 11.53
C GLU A 159 21.96 -12.02 10.25
N LEU A 160 21.50 -11.31 9.22
CA LEU A 160 21.16 -11.89 7.92
C LEU A 160 22.34 -12.65 7.29
N LEU A 161 23.55 -12.08 7.34
CA LEU A 161 24.75 -12.74 6.82
C LEU A 161 25.06 -14.03 7.57
N ARG A 162 24.89 -14.04 8.90
CA ARG A 162 25.11 -15.21 9.76
C ARG A 162 24.08 -16.31 9.50
N GLU A 163 22.81 -15.94 9.39
CA GLU A 163 21.72 -16.86 9.05
C GLU A 163 21.95 -17.59 7.71
N LEU A 164 22.51 -16.87 6.72
CA LEU A 164 22.81 -17.42 5.40
C LEU A 164 24.20 -18.09 5.32
N GLY A 165 24.97 -18.11 6.42
CA GLY A 165 26.29 -18.73 6.46
C GLY A 165 27.37 -18.02 5.62
N ILE A 166 27.17 -16.74 5.29
CA ILE A 166 28.09 -15.98 4.43
C ILE A 166 29.25 -15.45 5.28
N ARG A 167 30.46 -15.95 5.02
CA ARG A 167 31.67 -15.57 5.76
C ARG A 167 32.48 -14.45 5.12
N THR A 168 32.40 -14.32 3.79
CA THR A 168 33.16 -13.31 3.04
C THR A 168 32.28 -12.08 2.82
N ALA A 169 32.02 -11.35 3.90
CA ALA A 169 31.25 -10.11 3.88
C ALA A 169 31.72 -9.13 4.95
N THR A 170 31.56 -7.84 4.68
CA THR A 170 31.87 -6.75 5.60
C THR A 170 30.65 -5.84 5.71
N VAL A 171 30.31 -5.47 6.94
CA VAL A 171 29.29 -4.45 7.24
C VAL A 171 29.99 -3.26 7.87
N LEU A 172 29.78 -2.07 7.33
CA LEU A 172 30.43 -0.85 7.79
C LEU A 172 29.46 0.34 7.81
N ARG A 173 29.72 1.28 8.71
CA ARG A 173 29.10 2.61 8.74
C ARG A 173 30.10 3.62 8.18
N CYS A 174 29.69 4.42 7.20
CA CYS A 174 30.58 5.38 6.54
C CYS A 174 29.87 6.64 6.06
N THR A 175 30.64 7.67 5.75
CA THR A 175 30.19 8.84 4.99
C THR A 175 30.78 8.82 3.58
N GLN A 176 30.07 9.41 2.61
CA GLN A 176 30.60 9.55 1.26
C GLN A 176 31.59 10.73 1.23
N VAL A 177 32.76 10.52 0.62
CA VAL A 177 33.72 11.60 0.38
C VAL A 177 33.11 12.60 -0.64
N PRO A 178 33.11 13.92 -0.35
CA PRO A 178 32.62 14.92 -1.29
C PRO A 178 33.43 14.99 -2.59
N GLY A 179 32.84 15.54 -3.65
CA GLY A 179 33.53 15.79 -4.93
C GLY A 179 33.47 14.67 -5.97
N GLY A 180 32.69 13.62 -5.72
CA GLY A 180 32.41 12.57 -6.71
C GLY A 180 31.43 13.01 -7.81
N THR A 181 31.27 12.15 -8.83
CA THR A 181 30.26 12.35 -9.89
C THR A 181 28.86 11.99 -9.37
N PRO A 182 27.77 12.52 -9.98
CA PRO A 182 26.41 12.14 -9.62
C PRO A 182 26.15 10.62 -9.71
N GLN A 183 26.74 9.94 -10.71
CA GLN A 183 26.64 8.48 -10.89
C GLN A 183 27.42 7.70 -9.82
N GLY A 184 28.41 8.32 -9.19
CA GLY A 184 29.14 7.76 -8.05
C GLY A 184 28.48 8.02 -6.70
N SER A 185 27.35 8.74 -6.67
CA SER A 185 26.61 9.02 -5.43
C SER A 185 25.99 7.73 -4.88
N LEU A 186 26.02 7.55 -3.56
CA LEU A 186 25.32 6.45 -2.89
C LEU A 186 23.79 6.53 -3.08
N THR A 187 23.25 7.73 -3.30
CA THR A 187 21.83 7.92 -3.62
C THR A 187 21.45 7.34 -4.99
N SER A 188 22.40 7.15 -5.91
CA SER A 188 22.14 6.56 -7.23
C SER A 188 21.69 5.09 -7.17
N ALA A 189 21.93 4.41 -6.05
CA ALA A 189 21.39 3.07 -5.81
C ALA A 189 19.84 3.06 -5.74
N PHE A 190 19.23 4.22 -5.49
CA PHE A 190 17.78 4.41 -5.41
C PHE A 190 17.33 5.18 -6.66
N ASP A 191 16.72 4.49 -7.61
CA ASP A 191 16.11 5.17 -8.77
C ASP A 191 14.80 5.83 -8.34
N LEU A 192 14.84 7.14 -8.16
CA LEU A 192 13.71 7.97 -7.75
C LEU A 192 13.01 8.66 -8.92
N THR A 193 13.52 8.49 -10.14
CA THR A 193 13.10 9.29 -11.30
C THR A 193 11.63 9.05 -11.63
N GLU A 194 11.20 7.78 -11.63
CA GLU A 194 9.81 7.42 -11.85
C GLU A 194 8.91 7.94 -10.72
N LEU A 195 9.35 7.82 -9.46
CA LEU A 195 8.59 8.25 -8.28
C LEU A 195 8.30 9.75 -8.29
N VAL A 196 9.26 10.59 -8.68
CA VAL A 196 9.06 12.04 -8.83
C VAL A 196 7.88 12.32 -9.77
N ARG A 197 7.87 11.68 -10.93
CA ARG A 197 6.78 11.82 -11.91
C ARG A 197 5.45 11.31 -11.35
N GLU A 198 5.45 10.14 -10.69
CA GLU A 198 4.25 9.54 -10.14
C GLU A 198 3.61 10.38 -9.04
N TYR A 199 4.39 10.98 -8.13
CA TYR A 199 3.86 11.89 -7.11
C TYR A 199 3.23 13.14 -7.72
N ARG A 200 3.88 13.73 -8.73
CA ARG A 200 3.36 14.90 -9.43
C ARG A 200 2.03 14.58 -10.11
N GLU A 201 1.97 13.50 -10.87
CA GLU A 201 0.75 13.05 -11.56
C GLU A 201 -0.36 12.72 -10.57
N PHE A 202 -0.03 12.11 -9.43
CA PHE A 202 -1.01 11.84 -8.37
C PHE A 202 -1.59 13.14 -7.82
N ALA A 203 -0.74 14.11 -7.46
CA ALA A 203 -1.18 15.38 -6.92
C ALA A 203 -2.04 16.14 -7.93
N GLU A 204 -1.58 16.30 -9.18
CA GLU A 204 -2.31 16.97 -10.25
C GLU A 204 -3.67 16.32 -10.55
N ARG A 205 -3.75 14.99 -10.45
CA ARG A 205 -5.00 14.25 -10.63
C ARG A 205 -6.00 14.54 -9.52
N TYR A 206 -5.58 14.48 -8.26
CA TYR A 206 -6.52 14.46 -7.13
C TYR A 206 -6.77 15.84 -6.50
N GLU A 207 -5.85 16.80 -6.62
CA GLU A 207 -6.00 18.13 -6.05
C GLU A 207 -7.29 18.86 -6.47
N PRO A 208 -7.78 18.76 -7.73
CA PRO A 208 -9.08 19.34 -8.12
C PRO A 208 -10.30 18.77 -7.37
N VAL A 209 -10.18 17.55 -6.81
CA VAL A 209 -11.24 16.93 -5.99
C VAL A 209 -11.48 17.74 -4.71
N LEU A 210 -10.44 18.37 -4.15
CA LEU A 210 -10.56 19.21 -2.96
C LEU A 210 -11.50 20.41 -3.21
N GLY A 211 -11.42 21.04 -4.38
CA GLY A 211 -12.36 22.11 -4.75
C GLY A 211 -13.81 21.62 -4.87
N SER A 212 -14.02 20.40 -5.37
CA SER A 212 -15.36 19.79 -5.46
C SER A 212 -15.91 19.39 -4.08
N LEU A 213 -15.04 18.97 -3.16
CA LEU A 213 -15.34 18.72 -1.76
C LEU A 213 -15.78 20.00 -1.05
N ASP A 214 -15.04 21.10 -1.22
CA ASP A 214 -15.35 22.39 -0.61
C ASP A 214 -16.68 22.97 -1.11
N ALA A 215 -17.00 22.74 -2.38
CA ALA A 215 -18.26 23.16 -2.98
C ALA A 215 -19.45 22.22 -2.65
N GLY A 216 -19.23 21.11 -1.94
CA GLY A 216 -20.28 20.14 -1.61
C GLY A 216 -20.88 19.41 -2.83
N LEU A 217 -20.12 19.28 -3.92
CA LEU A 217 -20.60 18.77 -5.21
C LEU A 217 -20.43 17.25 -5.39
N ILE A 218 -19.99 16.54 -4.34
CA ILE A 218 -19.69 15.11 -4.39
C ILE A 218 -20.84 14.31 -3.77
N SER A 219 -21.51 13.51 -4.60
CA SER A 219 -22.53 12.56 -4.13
C SER A 219 -21.93 11.37 -3.37
N PRO A 220 -22.70 10.63 -2.54
CA PRO A 220 -22.22 9.42 -1.87
C PRO A 220 -21.60 8.38 -2.82
N ALA A 221 -22.19 8.18 -4.01
CA ALA A 221 -21.65 7.27 -5.03
C ALA A 221 -20.28 7.72 -5.56
N GLN A 222 -20.13 9.03 -5.84
CA GLN A 222 -18.84 9.60 -6.22
C GLN A 222 -17.83 9.52 -5.07
N ALA A 223 -18.25 9.75 -3.83
CA ALA A 223 -17.38 9.65 -2.66
C ALA A 223 -16.81 8.24 -2.49
N LEU A 224 -17.67 7.20 -2.57
CA LEU A 224 -17.24 5.81 -2.50
C LEU A 224 -16.24 5.47 -3.60
N ARG A 225 -16.54 5.86 -4.84
CA ARG A 225 -15.66 5.63 -5.98
C ARG A 225 -14.32 6.34 -5.79
N THR A 226 -14.32 7.65 -5.65
CA THR A 226 -13.12 8.48 -5.60
C THR A 226 -12.23 8.12 -4.42
N ARG A 227 -12.81 7.86 -3.24
CA ARG A 227 -12.02 7.43 -2.07
C ARG A 227 -11.34 6.07 -2.28
N THR A 228 -12.04 5.13 -2.89
CA THR A 228 -11.49 3.79 -3.17
C THR A 228 -10.39 3.86 -4.24
N GLU A 229 -10.63 4.59 -5.34
CA GLU A 229 -9.64 4.78 -6.41
C GLU A 229 -8.40 5.53 -5.90
N LEU A 230 -8.59 6.56 -5.05
CA LEU A 230 -7.52 7.26 -4.36
C LEU A 230 -6.67 6.32 -3.50
N ARG A 231 -7.31 5.47 -2.67
CA ARG A 231 -6.61 4.47 -1.86
C ARG A 231 -5.82 3.49 -2.74
N VAL A 232 -6.41 3.02 -3.83
CA VAL A 232 -5.76 2.13 -4.78
C VAL A 232 -4.52 2.78 -5.40
N ALA A 233 -4.63 4.04 -5.83
CA ALA A 233 -3.51 4.78 -6.40
C ALA A 233 -2.40 5.03 -5.38
N TRP A 234 -2.75 5.40 -4.14
CA TRP A 234 -1.78 5.69 -3.08
C TRP A 234 -1.01 4.45 -2.60
N ARG A 235 -1.68 3.29 -2.54
CA ARG A 235 -1.13 2.05 -2.01
C ARG A 235 0.19 1.62 -2.66
N ARG A 236 0.44 2.00 -3.92
CA ARG A 236 1.69 1.67 -4.62
C ARG A 236 2.90 2.36 -3.98
N PHE A 237 2.75 3.59 -3.48
CA PHE A 237 3.89 4.37 -2.98
C PHE A 237 4.62 3.72 -1.80
N PRO A 238 3.95 3.27 -0.71
CA PRO A 238 4.65 2.53 0.35
C PRO A 238 5.35 1.25 -0.10
N GLU A 239 4.97 0.70 -1.26
CA GLU A 239 5.57 -0.52 -1.81
C GLU A 239 6.78 -0.22 -2.72
N THR A 240 6.84 0.97 -3.32
CA THR A 240 7.88 1.35 -4.31
C THR A 240 8.85 2.44 -3.84
N ASP A 241 8.41 3.35 -2.96
CA ASP A 241 9.25 4.41 -2.42
C ASP A 241 10.16 3.86 -1.31
N PRO A 242 11.51 3.98 -1.44
CA PRO A 242 12.47 3.53 -0.43
C PRO A 242 12.42 4.33 0.89
N ASP A 243 11.59 5.37 0.94
CA ASP A 243 11.36 6.25 2.08
C ASP A 243 12.66 6.83 2.62
N LEU A 244 13.42 7.48 1.74
CA LEU A 244 14.70 8.07 2.11
C LEU A 244 14.51 9.30 3.02
N PRO A 245 15.47 9.56 3.91
CA PRO A 245 15.54 10.81 4.65
C PRO A 245 15.54 12.05 3.76
N ALA A 246 14.96 13.14 4.25
CA ALA A 246 14.78 14.38 3.48
C ALA A 246 16.06 14.94 2.82
N PRO A 247 17.24 14.94 3.46
CA PRO A 247 18.47 15.44 2.83
C PRO A 247 18.96 14.65 1.61
N LEU A 248 18.43 13.43 1.40
CA LEU A 248 18.84 12.53 0.32
C LEU A 248 17.85 12.54 -0.86
N LEU A 249 16.74 13.28 -0.74
CA LEU A 249 15.70 13.37 -1.74
C LEU A 249 16.03 14.45 -2.79
N PRO A 250 15.55 14.30 -4.04
CA PRO A 250 15.71 15.34 -5.05
C PRO A 250 14.91 16.60 -4.69
N PRO A 251 15.30 17.78 -5.21
CA PRO A 251 14.65 19.04 -4.86
C PRO A 251 13.17 19.14 -5.31
N ASP A 252 12.78 18.43 -6.36
CA ASP A 252 11.41 18.39 -6.90
C ASP A 252 10.58 17.21 -6.37
N TRP A 253 10.88 16.76 -5.14
CA TRP A 253 10.19 15.65 -4.50
C TRP A 253 8.77 16.01 -4.02
N ASP A 254 7.78 15.70 -4.84
CA ASP A 254 6.37 16.06 -4.62
C ASP A 254 5.61 15.18 -3.60
N ARG A 255 6.28 14.22 -2.94
CA ARG A 255 5.64 13.34 -1.94
C ARG A 255 4.87 14.11 -0.87
N PRO A 256 5.37 15.20 -0.25
CA PRO A 256 4.60 15.94 0.76
C PRO A 256 3.33 16.58 0.19
N ARG A 257 3.33 17.02 -1.07
CA ARG A 257 2.14 17.56 -1.73
C ARG A 257 1.11 16.45 -1.98
N ALA A 258 1.56 15.35 -2.58
CA ALA A 258 0.71 14.19 -2.87
C ALA A 258 0.10 13.59 -1.60
N GLN A 259 0.90 13.49 -0.53
CA GLN A 259 0.46 12.99 0.77
C GLN A 259 -0.62 13.87 1.41
N ARG A 260 -0.46 15.21 1.37
CA ARG A 260 -1.49 16.12 1.89
C ARG A 260 -2.81 15.97 1.15
N VAL A 261 -2.75 15.91 -0.18
CA VAL A 261 -3.93 15.70 -1.04
C VAL A 261 -4.59 14.35 -0.71
N PHE A 262 -3.80 13.29 -0.57
CA PHE A 262 -4.29 11.96 -0.20
C PHE A 262 -5.05 12.00 1.14
N VAL A 263 -4.41 12.46 2.21
CA VAL A 263 -5.01 12.47 3.56
C VAL A 263 -6.28 13.33 3.59
N GLN A 264 -6.24 14.52 3.00
CA GLN A 264 -7.39 15.44 3.00
C GLN A 264 -8.60 14.84 2.26
N ILE A 265 -8.40 14.24 1.09
CA ILE A 265 -9.51 13.64 0.34
C ILE A 265 -9.98 12.37 1.01
N TYR A 266 -9.04 11.51 1.45
CA TYR A 266 -9.36 10.25 2.10
C TYR A 266 -10.26 10.52 3.30
N ASP A 267 -9.79 11.26 4.31
CA ASP A 267 -10.54 11.50 5.54
C ASP A 267 -11.90 12.18 5.27
N ARG A 268 -11.93 13.22 4.43
CA ARG A 268 -13.17 13.98 4.16
C ARG A 268 -14.24 13.20 3.39
N LEU A 269 -13.84 12.26 2.53
CA LEU A 269 -14.81 11.42 1.79
C LEU A 269 -15.33 10.23 2.60
N GLY A 270 -14.72 9.92 3.75
CA GLY A 270 -15.06 8.76 4.58
C GLY A 270 -16.55 8.63 4.90
N PRO A 271 -17.17 9.65 5.52
CA PRO A 271 -18.59 9.58 5.88
C PRO A 271 -19.54 9.40 4.69
N LEU A 272 -19.30 10.11 3.58
CA LEU A 272 -20.13 9.99 2.37
C LEU A 272 -19.96 8.64 1.67
N ALA A 273 -18.73 8.12 1.65
CA ALA A 273 -18.43 6.81 1.08
C ALA A 273 -19.04 5.68 1.93
N GLU A 274 -18.93 5.77 3.26
CA GLU A 274 -19.59 4.84 4.19
C GLU A 274 -21.10 4.84 3.97
N LEU A 275 -21.73 6.01 3.88
CA LEU A 275 -23.16 6.12 3.63
C LEU A 275 -23.56 5.35 2.36
N ARG A 276 -22.82 5.49 1.26
CA ARG A 276 -23.10 4.74 0.03
C ARG A 276 -22.91 3.24 0.21
N PHE A 277 -21.86 2.83 0.90
CA PHE A 277 -21.58 1.42 1.19
C PHE A 277 -22.75 0.79 1.97
N ARG A 278 -23.21 1.48 3.02
CA ARG A 278 -24.38 1.07 3.82
C ARG A 278 -25.65 1.02 2.99
N GLN A 279 -25.91 2.04 2.15
CA GLN A 279 -27.08 2.06 1.26
C GLN A 279 -27.14 0.81 0.38
N ILE A 280 -26.01 0.41 -0.22
CA ILE A 280 -25.96 -0.79 -1.07
C ILE A 280 -26.15 -2.06 -0.24
N LEU A 281 -25.49 -2.19 0.91
CA LEU A 281 -25.64 -3.36 1.78
C LEU A 281 -27.08 -3.52 2.28
N ALA A 282 -27.72 -2.43 2.71
CA ALA A 282 -29.08 -2.44 3.24
C ALA A 282 -30.12 -2.96 2.24
N THR A 283 -29.86 -2.84 0.93
CA THR A 283 -30.73 -3.42 -0.11
C THR A 283 -30.73 -4.95 -0.15
N VAL A 284 -29.80 -5.60 0.55
CA VAL A 284 -29.62 -7.06 0.59
C VAL A 284 -29.69 -7.57 2.03
N SER A 285 -29.07 -6.86 2.98
CA SER A 285 -29.08 -7.17 4.40
C SER A 285 -28.95 -5.88 5.22
N PRO A 286 -30.07 -5.38 5.81
CA PRO A 286 -30.05 -4.20 6.67
C PRO A 286 -29.17 -4.35 7.91
N GLU A 287 -29.17 -5.53 8.53
CA GLU A 287 -28.36 -5.82 9.73
C GLU A 287 -26.86 -5.68 9.46
N LEU A 288 -26.39 -6.17 8.32
CA LEU A 288 -24.99 -6.02 7.91
C LEU A 288 -24.65 -4.57 7.56
N ALA A 289 -25.60 -3.76 7.08
CA ALA A 289 -25.32 -2.38 6.71
C ALA A 289 -24.83 -1.55 7.92
N GLU A 290 -25.39 -1.79 9.11
CA GLU A 290 -25.00 -1.07 10.33
C GLU A 290 -23.56 -1.38 10.78
N LEU A 291 -22.99 -2.50 10.33
CA LEU A 291 -21.63 -2.90 10.69
C LEU A 291 -20.56 -2.21 9.84
N ALA A 292 -20.91 -1.67 8.68
CA ALA A 292 -19.95 -1.03 7.81
C ALA A 292 -19.51 0.31 8.39
N THR A 293 -18.21 0.52 8.52
CA THR A 293 -17.61 1.74 9.09
C THR A 293 -16.39 2.12 8.29
N HIS A 294 -16.14 3.41 8.08
CA HIS A 294 -14.88 3.87 7.50
C HIS A 294 -13.77 3.99 8.54
N HIS A 295 -12.57 4.26 8.05
CA HIS A 295 -11.45 4.74 8.84
C HIS A 295 -11.12 6.18 8.48
N ASP A 296 -10.63 6.94 9.43
CA ASP A 296 -9.83 8.12 9.13
C ASP A 296 -8.42 7.95 9.69
N THR A 297 -7.53 8.85 9.28
CA THR A 297 -6.12 8.81 9.68
C THR A 297 -5.96 8.91 11.20
N ALA A 298 -6.82 9.67 11.89
CA ALA A 298 -6.75 9.88 13.33
C ALA A 298 -7.17 8.63 14.13
N ALA A 299 -8.33 8.05 13.80
CA ALA A 299 -8.87 6.85 14.43
C ALA A 299 -7.91 5.66 14.26
N ILE A 300 -7.30 5.50 13.08
CA ILE A 300 -6.29 4.45 12.86
C ILE A 300 -5.02 4.71 13.69
N ALA A 301 -4.60 5.96 13.84
CA ALA A 301 -3.44 6.29 14.67
C ALA A 301 -3.69 5.99 16.16
N GLU A 302 -4.86 6.31 16.68
CA GLU A 302 -5.26 5.99 18.06
C GLU A 302 -5.32 4.47 18.28
N LEU A 303 -5.93 3.73 17.35
CA LEU A 303 -6.00 2.28 17.42
C LEU A 303 -4.61 1.66 17.38
N TYR A 304 -3.72 2.13 16.50
CA TYR A 304 -2.34 1.65 16.43
C TYR A 304 -1.57 1.94 17.71
N ALA A 305 -1.74 3.11 18.32
CA ALA A 305 -1.13 3.46 19.59
C ALA A 305 -1.62 2.54 20.73
N SER A 306 -2.91 2.19 20.74
CA SER A 306 -3.52 1.30 21.74
C SER A 306 -3.03 -0.16 21.71
N LEU A 307 -2.36 -0.57 20.62
CA LEU A 307 -1.82 -1.92 20.51
C LEU A 307 -0.65 -2.18 21.46
N GLY A 308 0.13 -1.15 21.82
CA GLY A 308 1.33 -1.31 22.65
C GLY A 308 2.28 -2.37 22.08
N ASP A 309 2.64 -3.36 22.89
CA ASP A 309 3.52 -4.47 22.52
C ASP A 309 2.83 -5.58 21.70
N ARG A 310 1.50 -5.53 21.55
CA ARG A 310 0.72 -6.51 20.76
C ARG A 310 0.86 -6.30 19.25
N LYS A 311 1.71 -5.39 18.80
CA LYS A 311 2.03 -5.22 17.37
C LYS A 311 2.42 -6.58 16.80
N ALA A 312 1.68 -6.99 15.78
CA ALA A 312 1.77 -8.35 15.28
C ALA A 312 3.17 -8.62 14.74
N HIS A 313 3.82 -9.66 15.27
CA HIS A 313 4.98 -10.27 14.64
C HIS A 313 4.42 -11.33 13.69
N GLY A 314 4.44 -11.03 12.39
CA GLY A 314 3.65 -11.74 11.39
C GLY A 314 3.93 -13.24 11.33
N ASP A 315 2.85 -14.03 11.20
CA ASP A 315 2.89 -15.43 10.78
C ASP A 315 1.50 -16.03 10.47
N THR A 316 0.57 -15.23 9.94
CA THR A 316 -0.69 -15.79 9.41
C THR A 316 -0.47 -16.43 8.02
N PRO A 317 -1.25 -17.47 7.63
CA PRO A 317 -1.22 -18.01 6.26
C PRO A 317 -1.43 -16.93 5.17
N PHE A 318 -2.21 -15.90 5.48
CA PHE A 318 -2.37 -14.73 4.62
C PHE A 318 -1.06 -13.93 4.45
N GLU A 319 -0.30 -13.72 5.53
CA GLU A 319 0.98 -13.01 5.46
C GLU A 319 2.04 -13.81 4.71
N GLN A 320 2.04 -15.13 4.85
CA GLN A 320 2.90 -16.01 4.07
C GLN A 320 2.54 -15.91 2.57
N ALA A 321 1.25 -15.94 2.21
CA ALA A 321 0.79 -15.76 0.84
C ALA A 321 1.10 -14.36 0.28
N ALA A 322 0.89 -13.29 1.07
CA ALA A 322 1.20 -11.92 0.69
C ALA A 322 2.71 -11.65 0.57
N ARG A 323 3.53 -12.31 1.40
CA ARG A 323 5.00 -12.27 1.33
C ARG A 323 5.50 -13.05 0.12
N ALA A 324 4.97 -14.25 -0.13
CA ALA A 324 5.28 -15.05 -1.31
C ALA A 324 4.96 -14.29 -2.60
N ARG A 325 3.80 -13.63 -2.67
CA ARG A 325 3.44 -12.77 -3.81
C ARG A 325 4.42 -11.61 -4.02
N ARG A 326 4.80 -10.90 -2.94
CA ARG A 326 5.79 -9.81 -3.04
C ARG A 326 7.15 -10.31 -3.52
N LEU A 327 7.58 -11.49 -3.06
CA LEU A 327 8.81 -12.13 -3.54
C LEU A 327 8.73 -12.47 -5.04
N ASP A 328 7.59 -13.00 -5.48
CA ASP A 328 7.34 -13.30 -6.89
C ASP A 328 7.32 -12.03 -7.76
N GLU A 329 6.65 -10.96 -7.33
CA GLU A 329 6.56 -9.69 -8.07
C GLU A 329 7.94 -9.02 -8.20
N VAL A 330 8.73 -8.98 -7.12
CA VAL A 330 10.11 -8.47 -7.13
C VAL A 330 11.02 -9.31 -8.04
N SER A 331 10.78 -10.62 -8.13
CA SER A 331 11.55 -11.52 -9.01
C SER A 331 11.19 -11.35 -10.49
N ARG A 332 9.94 -10.97 -10.81
CA ARG A 332 9.44 -10.77 -12.18
C ARG A 332 9.78 -9.39 -12.74
N ALA A 333 9.81 -8.34 -11.92
CA ALA A 333 10.18 -6.98 -12.34
C ALA A 333 11.66 -6.84 -12.77
N LYS A 334 12.46 -7.91 -12.69
CA LYS A 334 13.89 -7.95 -13.05
C LYS A 334 14.24 -8.96 -14.15
N ARG A 335 13.22 -9.51 -14.84
CA ARG A 335 13.38 -10.32 -16.06
C ARG A 335 12.92 -9.52 -17.27
#